data_AF-A0A426GC40-F1
#
_entry.id   AF-A0A426GC40-F1
#
_cell.length_a   1.000
_cell.length_b   1.000
_cell.length_c   1.000
_cell.angle_alpha   90.00
_cell.angle_beta   90.00
_cell.angle_gamma   90.00
#
_symmetry.space_group_name_H-M   'P 1'
#
loop_
_entity.id
_entity.type
_entity.pdbx_description
1 polymer ?
#
loop_
_entity_poly.entity_id
_entity_poly.type
_entity_poly.pdbx_seq_one_letter_code
_entity_poly.pdbx_strand_id
1 'polypeptide(L)'
;FLLEFAKADEALRAFGVATTIVVFGSARVRADGPDRQAFWFEQARRLGQIASERGGALSPRQGVFENVIATGGGPSLMAAANQGAFEVGAPSIGFNITL
;
A
#
# COMPACT_ATOMS: atom_id res chain seq x y z
N PHE A 1 12.49 13.90 -15.36
CA PHE A 1 12.81 12.51 -14.98
C PHE A 1 13.62 12.39 -13.69
N LEU A 2 14.89 12.84 -13.60
CA LEU A 2 15.67 12.72 -12.34
C LEU A 2 15.00 13.40 -11.13
N LEU A 3 14.34 14.55 -11.34
CA LEU A 3 13.64 15.29 -10.28
C LEU A 3 12.40 14.58 -9.71
N GLU A 4 11.66 13.83 -10.53
CA GLU A 4 10.43 13.13 -10.08
C GLU A 4 10.78 11.94 -9.20
N PHE A 5 11.82 11.19 -9.59
CA PHE A 5 12.36 10.11 -8.76
C PHE A 5 12.94 10.65 -7.45
N ALA A 6 13.79 11.68 -7.52
CA ALA A 6 14.45 12.26 -6.35
C ALA A 6 13.43 12.76 -5.32
N LYS A 7 12.36 13.45 -5.77
CA LYS A 7 11.30 13.93 -4.88
C LYS A 7 10.61 12.79 -4.12
N ALA A 8 10.30 11.69 -4.79
CA ALA A 8 9.66 10.55 -4.17
C ALA A 8 10.63 9.85 -3.18
N ASP A 9 11.88 9.62 -3.58
CA ASP A 9 12.89 9.00 -2.73
C ASP A 9 13.17 9.83 -1.47
N GLU A 10 13.33 11.15 -1.61
CA GLU A 10 13.51 12.07 -0.49
C GLU A 10 12.32 12.07 0.47
N ALA A 11 11.09 12.07 -0.05
CA ALA A 11 9.89 12.02 0.78
C ALA A 11 9.80 10.72 1.59
N LEU A 12 10.12 9.57 0.98
CA LEU A 12 10.12 8.28 1.66
C LEU A 12 11.22 8.21 2.74
N ARG A 13 12.43 8.68 2.43
CA ARG A 13 13.54 8.75 3.39
C ARG A 13 13.22 9.67 4.56
N ALA A 14 12.65 10.84 4.30
CA ALA A 14 12.25 11.79 5.34
C ALA A 14 11.15 11.22 6.25
N PHE A 15 10.24 10.39 5.72
CA PHE A 15 9.24 9.68 6.51
C PHE A 15 9.83 8.50 7.31
N GLY A 16 11.03 8.04 6.98
CA GLY A 16 11.67 6.88 7.61
C GLY A 16 11.28 5.54 6.98
N VAL A 17 10.78 5.52 5.74
CA VAL A 17 10.46 4.26 5.03
C VAL A 17 11.76 3.61 4.53
N ALA A 18 12.11 2.45 5.08
CA ALA A 18 13.27 1.67 4.66
C ALA A 18 12.94 0.67 3.55
N THR A 19 11.80 -0.02 3.65
CA THR A 19 11.37 -1.02 2.67
C THR A 19 9.88 -0.97 2.43
N THR A 20 9.48 -1.39 1.23
CA THR A 20 8.07 -1.44 0.81
C THR A 20 7.71 -2.82 0.29
N ILE A 21 6.46 -3.22 0.48
CA ILE A 21 5.82 -4.30 -0.28
C ILE A 21 4.95 -3.66 -1.36
N VAL A 22 5.32 -3.86 -2.62
CA VAL A 22 4.58 -3.30 -3.76
C VAL A 22 3.43 -4.24 -4.14
N VAL A 23 2.20 -3.73 -4.09
CA VAL A 23 1.00 -4.49 -4.47
C VAL A 23 0.42 -3.95 -5.77
N PHE A 24 0.33 -4.84 -6.77
CA PHE A 24 -0.36 -4.60 -8.03
C PHE A 24 -1.70 -5.34 -8.06
N GLY A 25 -2.67 -4.78 -8.78
CA GLY A 25 -3.95 -5.43 -8.98
C GLY A 25 -4.84 -4.66 -9.95
N SER A 26 -5.91 -5.32 -10.39
CA SER A 26 -6.91 -4.72 -11.29
C SER A 26 -7.46 -3.42 -10.68
N ALA A 27 -7.66 -2.40 -11.52
CA ALA A 27 -8.38 -1.18 -11.17
C ALA A 27 -9.92 -1.34 -11.27
N ARG A 28 -10.42 -2.53 -11.66
CA ARG A 28 -11.83 -2.77 -12.01
C ARG A 28 -12.57 -3.77 -11.11
N VAL A 29 -11.87 -4.42 -10.17
CA VAL A 29 -12.49 -5.34 -9.21
C VAL A 29 -13.28 -4.55 -8.17
N ARG A 30 -14.50 -4.98 -7.89
CA ARG A 30 -15.35 -4.32 -6.91
C ARG A 30 -15.55 -5.19 -5.68
N ALA A 31 -15.65 -4.56 -4.51
CA ALA A 31 -15.95 -5.24 -3.25
C ALA A 31 -17.33 -5.92 -3.26
N ASP A 32 -18.26 -5.41 -4.07
CA ASP A 32 -19.61 -5.94 -4.32
C ASP A 32 -19.74 -6.59 -5.71
N GLY A 33 -18.62 -6.88 -6.38
CA GLY A 33 -18.60 -7.38 -7.75
C GLY A 33 -18.98 -8.87 -7.87
N PRO A 34 -19.39 -9.32 -9.06
CA PRO A 34 -19.77 -10.71 -9.30
C PRO A 34 -18.59 -11.68 -9.17
N ASP A 35 -18.90 -12.97 -9.16
CA ASP A 35 -17.94 -14.07 -9.09
C ASP A 35 -17.00 -13.96 -7.87
N ARG A 36 -15.68 -14.00 -8.11
CA ARG A 36 -14.65 -13.94 -7.08
C ARG A 36 -14.14 -12.51 -6.85
N GLN A 37 -14.79 -11.48 -7.39
CA GLN A 37 -14.32 -10.11 -7.23
C GLN A 37 -14.31 -9.65 -5.77
N ALA A 38 -15.43 -9.82 -5.07
CA ALA A 38 -15.53 -9.53 -3.64
C ALA A 38 -14.48 -10.31 -2.82
N PHE A 39 -14.28 -11.59 -3.16
CA PHE A 39 -13.25 -12.42 -2.55
C PHE A 39 -11.85 -11.82 -2.74
N TRP A 40 -11.47 -11.46 -3.97
CA TRP A 40 -10.14 -10.89 -4.24
C TRP A 40 -9.93 -9.51 -3.63
N PHE A 41 -10.98 -8.70 -3.57
CA PHE A 41 -10.94 -7.42 -2.86
C PHE A 41 -10.60 -7.64 -1.38
N GLU A 42 -11.30 -8.55 -0.71
CA GLU A 42 -11.05 -8.86 0.69
C GLU A 42 -9.67 -9.52 0.90
N GLN A 43 -9.20 -10.36 -0.04
CA GLN A 43 -7.84 -10.90 0.04
C GLN A 43 -6.76 -9.80 -0.08
N ALA A 44 -6.95 -8.82 -0.96
CA ALA A 44 -6.01 -7.70 -1.08
C ALA A 44 -5.98 -6.84 0.20
N ARG A 45 -7.16 -6.56 0.77
CA ARG A 45 -7.29 -5.89 2.07
C ARG A 45 -6.60 -6.66 3.19
N ARG A 46 -6.89 -7.96 3.32
CA ARG A 46 -6.29 -8.81 4.34
C ARG A 46 -4.78 -8.96 4.19
N LEU A 47 -4.27 -8.99 2.96
CA LEU A 47 -2.83 -8.96 2.69
C LEU A 47 -2.21 -7.66 3.24
N GLY A 48 -2.83 -6.51 2.95
CA GLY A 48 -2.38 -5.21 3.45
C GLY A 48 -2.33 -5.18 4.98
N GLN A 49 -3.40 -5.65 5.63
CA GLN A 49 -3.46 -5.77 7.08
C GLN A 49 -2.33 -6.63 7.65
N ILE A 50 -2.19 -7.88 7.18
CA ILE A 50 -1.21 -8.84 7.73
C ILE A 50 0.21 -8.32 7.54
N ALA A 51 0.52 -7.81 6.34
CA ALA A 51 1.84 -7.25 6.04
C ALA A 51 2.15 -6.07 6.95
N SER A 52 1.18 -5.19 7.20
CA SER A 52 1.38 -4.02 8.06
C SER A 52 1.52 -4.37 9.55
N GLU A 53 0.70 -5.30 10.06
CA GLU A 53 0.76 -5.76 11.46
C GLU A 53 2.07 -6.49 11.77
N ARG A 54 2.56 -7.30 10.82
CA ARG A 54 3.67 -8.24 11.06
C ARG A 54 4.99 -7.83 10.41
N GLY A 55 4.95 -6.91 9.46
CA GLY A 55 6.09 -6.51 8.64
C GLY A 55 6.90 -5.34 9.17
N GLY A 56 6.51 -4.74 10.31
CA GLY A 56 7.24 -3.61 10.90
C GLY A 56 6.76 -2.23 10.48
N ALA A 57 5.70 -2.13 9.66
CA ALA A 57 5.09 -0.86 9.29
C ALA A 57 4.23 -0.28 10.44
N LEU A 58 3.54 -1.13 11.21
CA LEU A 58 2.71 -0.67 12.33
C LEU A 58 3.54 -0.19 13.53
N SER A 59 4.64 -0.89 13.81
CA SER A 59 5.48 -0.66 14.99
C SER A 59 6.94 -0.45 14.56
N PRO A 60 7.27 0.73 14.01
CA PRO A 60 8.61 1.01 13.49
C PRO A 60 9.65 0.96 14.61
N ARG A 61 10.81 0.33 14.34
CA ARG A 61 11.94 0.34 15.27
C ARG A 61 12.77 1.58 15.01
N GLN A 62 13.03 2.37 16.05
CA GLN A 62 13.83 3.61 15.94
C GLN A 62 13.31 4.59 14.87
N GLY A 63 11.98 4.63 14.66
CA GLY A 63 11.36 5.48 13.64
C GLY A 63 11.52 4.97 12.20
N VAL A 64 12.06 3.76 12.02
CA VAL A 64 12.23 3.13 10.71
C VAL A 64 11.06 2.20 10.42
N PHE A 65 10.36 2.48 9.32
CA PHE A 65 9.25 1.69 8.82
C PHE A 65 9.73 0.66 7.81
N GLU A 66 9.43 -0.61 8.07
CA GLU A 66 9.71 -1.74 7.18
C GLU A 66 8.43 -2.27 6.55
N ASN A 67 8.53 -2.79 5.33
CA ASN A 67 7.46 -3.47 4.60
C ASN A 67 6.17 -2.63 4.49
N VAL A 68 6.32 -1.32 4.29
CA VAL A 68 5.19 -0.40 4.09
C VAL A 68 4.47 -0.78 2.80
N ILE A 69 3.14 -0.96 2.85
CA ILE A 69 2.35 -1.24 1.66
C ILE A 69 2.45 -0.06 0.69
N ALA A 70 2.80 -0.34 -0.56
CA ALA A 70 2.86 0.64 -1.63
C ALA A 70 2.08 0.15 -2.87
N THR A 71 1.32 1.04 -3.48
CA THR A 71 0.54 0.75 -4.70
C THR A 71 0.63 1.90 -5.70
N GLY A 72 0.01 1.75 -6.87
CA GLY A 72 -0.21 2.88 -7.80
C GLY A 72 -1.29 3.87 -7.35
N GLY A 73 -1.89 3.66 -6.17
CA GLY A 73 -2.94 4.50 -5.56
C GLY A 73 -4.25 4.62 -6.35
N GLY A 74 -4.44 3.78 -7.36
CA GLY A 74 -5.71 3.63 -8.06
C GLY A 74 -6.77 2.88 -7.26
N PRO A 75 -8.00 2.78 -7.78
CA PRO A 75 -9.12 2.14 -7.10
C PRO A 75 -8.96 0.61 -6.99
N SER A 76 -9.99 -0.06 -6.47
CA SER A 76 -10.10 -1.53 -6.50
C SER A 76 -9.01 -2.19 -5.63
N LEU A 77 -8.32 -3.24 -6.10
CA LEU A 77 -7.39 -4.06 -5.32
C LEU A 77 -6.22 -3.25 -4.74
N MET A 78 -5.77 -2.20 -5.43
CA MET A 78 -4.75 -1.30 -4.91
C MET A 78 -5.26 -0.52 -3.71
N ALA A 79 -6.45 0.07 -3.82
CA ALA A 79 -7.11 0.75 -2.71
C ALA A 79 -7.41 -0.22 -1.56
N ALA A 80 -7.80 -1.47 -1.85
CA ALA A 80 -8.04 -2.50 -0.84
C ALA A 80 -6.77 -2.81 -0.03
N ALA A 81 -5.62 -2.98 -0.67
CA ALA A 81 -4.35 -3.22 0.02
C ALA A 81 -3.95 -2.03 0.92
N ASN A 82 -4.06 -0.80 0.40
CA ASN A 82 -3.82 0.41 1.20
C ASN A 82 -4.80 0.54 2.37
N GLN A 83 -6.08 0.20 2.15
CA GLN A 83 -7.11 0.20 3.17
C GLN A 83 -6.78 -0.78 4.29
N GLY A 84 -6.34 -2.00 3.97
CA GLY A 84 -5.95 -2.99 4.98
C GLY A 84 -4.80 -2.51 5.88
N ALA A 85 -3.79 -1.84 5.30
CA ALA A 85 -2.72 -1.22 6.05
C ALA A 85 -3.23 -0.06 6.94
N PHE A 86 -4.09 0.78 6.39
CA PHE A 86 -4.67 1.93 7.11
C PHE A 86 -5.56 1.52 8.29
N GLU A 87 -6.36 0.47 8.14
CA GLU A 87 -7.28 -0.02 9.18
C GLU A 87 -6.57 -0.49 10.45
N VAL A 88 -5.31 -0.92 10.33
CA VAL A 88 -4.48 -1.26 11.50
C VAL A 88 -3.64 -0.10 12.01
N GLY A 89 -3.74 1.08 11.39
CA GLY A 89 -3.00 2.28 11.78
C GLY A 89 -1.58 2.36 11.21
N ALA A 90 -1.21 1.48 10.28
CA ALA A 90 0.09 1.54 9.62
C ALA A 90 0.07 2.54 8.45
N PRO A 91 1.22 3.15 8.10
CA PRO A 91 1.32 3.97 6.89
C PRO A 91 1.13 3.10 5.63
N SER A 92 0.66 3.73 4.56
CA SER A 92 0.60 3.16 3.22
C SER A 92 0.90 4.22 2.16
N ILE A 93 1.37 3.78 0.99
CA ILE A 93 1.88 4.67 -0.06
C ILE A 93 1.06 4.48 -1.35
N GLY A 94 0.72 5.60 -1.99
CA GLY A 94 0.13 5.63 -3.33
C GLY A 94 1.03 6.41 -4.31
N PHE A 95 1.65 5.71 -5.24
CA PHE A 95 2.40 6.30 -6.36
C PHE A 95 1.45 6.62 -7.52
N ASN A 96 0.62 7.63 -7.33
CA ASN A 96 -0.40 8.04 -8.30
C ASN A 96 0.23 8.52 -9.62
N ILE A 97 -0.52 8.37 -10.70
CA ILE A 97 -0.21 8.93 -12.02
C ILE A 97 -1.34 9.87 -12.47
N THR A 98 -0.99 10.83 -13.32
CA THR A 98 -1.97 11.60 -14.08
C THR A 98 -2.41 10.78 -15.29
N LEU A 99 -3.71 10.66 -15.52
CA LEU A 99 -4.32 9.93 -16.64
C LEU A 99 -4.87 10.87 -17.72
#